data_AF-A9YE53-F1
#
_entry.id   AF-A9YE53-F1
#
_cell.length_a   1.000
_cell.length_b   1.000
_cell.length_c   1.000
_cell.angle_alpha   90.00
_cell.angle_beta   90.00
_cell.angle_gamma   90.00
#
_symmetry.space_group_name_H-M   'P 1'
#
loop_
_entity.id
_entity.type
_entity.pdbx_description
1 polymer ?
#
loop_
_entity_poly.entity_id
_entity_poly.type
_entity_poly.pdbx_seq_one_letter_code
_entity_poly.pdbx_strand_id
1 'polypeptide(L)'
;PLYVAGAPVCHGEARLDDGTDKGEILFMDGQVTDTQGQPVAGALVEVWHADTLGNYSYFDKSQSDFNLRRSIVTDAEGRYRFRSIMPSGYGCPPDGPTQKLLDQLGRHGQRPAHIHFFVSAPGFRTLTTQIIIQGDKYIYE
;
A
#
# COMPACT_ATOMS: atom_id res chain seq x y z
N PRO A 1 -9.18 5.90 -3.71
CA PRO A 1 -9.26 7.33 -3.33
C PRO A 1 -7.97 7.91 -2.71
N LEU A 2 -7.08 7.07 -2.15
CA LEU A 2 -5.96 7.53 -1.31
C LEU A 2 -4.60 7.43 -2.02
N TYR A 3 -4.57 7.29 -3.34
CA TYR A 3 -3.34 7.32 -4.14
C TYR A 3 -2.89 8.78 -4.33
N VAL A 4 -1.58 9.01 -4.25
CA VAL A 4 -0.93 10.30 -4.52
C VAL A 4 0.25 10.03 -5.44
N ALA A 5 0.26 10.64 -6.62
CA ALA A 5 1.31 10.47 -7.61
C ALA A 5 2.61 11.18 -7.20
N GLY A 6 3.74 10.71 -7.73
CA GLY A 6 5.04 11.34 -7.53
C GLY A 6 5.75 10.95 -6.24
N ALA A 7 5.43 9.79 -5.68
CA ALA A 7 6.18 9.25 -4.55
C ALA A 7 7.68 9.11 -4.91
N PRO A 8 8.60 9.30 -3.95
CA PRO A 8 10.04 9.18 -4.23
C PRO A 8 10.40 7.85 -4.86
N VAL A 9 11.23 7.91 -5.91
CA VAL A 9 11.69 6.75 -6.67
C VAL A 9 12.91 6.13 -6.00
N CYS A 10 12.90 4.81 -5.85
CA CYS A 10 14.00 3.99 -5.37
C CYS A 10 14.29 2.87 -6.38
N HIS A 11 15.48 2.26 -6.31
CA HIS A 11 15.89 1.18 -7.22
C HIS A 11 16.18 -0.10 -6.43
N GLY A 12 15.45 -1.17 -6.73
CA GLY A 12 15.57 -2.49 -6.09
C GLY A 12 15.04 -2.54 -4.65
N GLU A 13 15.40 -1.57 -3.81
CA GLU A 13 15.02 -1.53 -2.40
C GLU A 13 14.50 -0.16 -1.94
N ALA A 14 13.60 -0.16 -0.95
CA ALA A 14 13.14 1.06 -0.32
C ALA A 14 12.85 0.91 1.18
N ARG A 15 12.92 2.03 1.91
CA ARG A 15 12.27 2.21 3.21
C ARG A 15 11.08 3.17 3.02
N LEU A 16 9.89 2.72 3.39
CA LEU A 16 8.64 3.46 3.20
C LEU A 16 8.39 4.46 4.33
N ASP A 17 8.63 4.05 5.57
CA ASP A 17 8.46 4.88 6.77
C ASP A 17 9.60 5.88 6.94
N ASP A 18 9.30 7.02 7.56
CA ASP A 18 10.30 8.01 8.00
C ASP A 18 10.94 7.68 9.36
N GLY A 19 10.43 6.65 10.04
CA GLY A 19 10.92 6.16 11.33
C GLY A 19 10.29 6.79 12.56
N THR A 20 9.25 7.60 12.42
CA THR A 20 8.55 8.19 13.57
C THR A 20 7.48 7.27 14.17
N ASP A 21 6.87 6.45 13.33
CA ASP A 21 5.79 5.56 13.73
C ASP A 21 6.30 4.37 14.57
N LYS A 22 5.63 4.12 15.70
CA LYS A 22 5.85 2.92 16.50
C LYS A 22 4.95 1.82 15.94
N GLY A 23 5.55 0.74 15.44
CA GLY A 23 4.81 -0.40 14.90
C GLY A 23 5.71 -1.61 14.70
N GLU A 24 5.08 -2.76 14.45
CA GLU A 24 5.79 -3.96 14.01
C GLU A 24 6.46 -3.69 12.66
N ILE A 25 7.72 -4.08 12.52
CA ILE A 25 8.47 -3.88 11.28
C ILE A 25 7.99 -4.91 10.26
N LEU A 26 7.63 -4.41 9.08
CA LEU A 26 7.28 -5.23 7.93
C LEU A 26 8.44 -5.25 6.94
N PHE A 27 8.83 -6.44 6.50
CA PHE A 27 9.67 -6.63 5.31
C PHE A 27 8.84 -7.33 4.24
N MET A 28 8.92 -6.83 3.01
CA MET A 28 8.28 -7.46 1.87
C MET A 28 9.25 -7.57 0.70
N ASP A 29 9.36 -8.78 0.17
CA ASP A 29 10.10 -9.09 -1.05
C ASP A 29 9.11 -9.51 -2.13
N GLY A 30 9.33 -9.06 -3.36
CA GLY A 30 8.50 -9.42 -4.50
C GLY A 30 9.30 -9.51 -5.79
N GLN A 31 8.70 -10.17 -6.78
CA GLN A 31 9.24 -10.28 -8.13
C GLN A 31 8.14 -10.03 -9.14
N VAL A 32 8.40 -9.15 -10.10
CA VAL A 32 7.52 -8.88 -11.23
C VAL A 32 7.94 -9.76 -12.39
N THR A 33 7.02 -10.60 -12.85
CA THR A 33 7.20 -11.47 -14.01
C THR A 33 6.11 -11.21 -15.05
N ASP A 34 6.37 -11.58 -16.30
CA ASP A 34 5.33 -11.70 -17.32
C ASP A 34 4.48 -12.98 -17.10
N THR A 35 3.54 -13.23 -18.03
CA THR A 35 2.64 -14.39 -17.99
C THR A 35 3.33 -15.73 -18.27
N GLN A 36 4.59 -15.70 -18.72
CA GLN A 36 5.44 -16.85 -19.00
C GLN A 36 6.46 -17.06 -17.87
N GLY A 37 6.38 -16.27 -16.79
CA GLY A 37 7.29 -16.33 -15.65
C GLY A 37 8.66 -15.69 -15.93
N GLN A 38 8.84 -14.96 -17.03
CA GLN A 38 10.09 -14.24 -17.28
C GLN A 38 10.15 -12.95 -16.46
N PRO A 39 11.30 -12.63 -15.84
CA PRO A 39 11.46 -11.39 -15.09
C PRO A 39 11.19 -10.12 -15.92
N VAL A 40 10.52 -9.15 -15.31
CA VAL A 40 10.33 -7.82 -15.92
C VAL A 40 11.23 -6.80 -15.24
N ALA A 41 12.40 -6.56 -15.85
CA ALA A 41 13.34 -5.56 -15.39
C ALA A 41 12.83 -4.14 -15.66
N GLY A 42 13.12 -3.21 -14.73
CA GLY A 42 12.72 -1.81 -14.88
C GLY A 42 11.22 -1.54 -14.75
N ALA A 43 10.45 -2.51 -14.24
CA ALA A 43 9.05 -2.27 -13.87
C ALA A 43 8.98 -1.30 -12.70
N LEU A 44 8.00 -0.40 -12.71
CA LEU A 44 7.71 0.53 -11.64
C LEU A 44 6.65 -0.07 -10.71
N VAL A 45 7.03 -0.31 -9.46
CA VAL A 45 6.16 -0.78 -8.37
C VAL A 45 5.88 0.39 -7.43
N GLU A 46 4.71 1.00 -7.55
CA GLU A 46 4.24 2.03 -6.64
C GLU A 46 3.48 1.39 -5.47
N VAL A 47 3.99 1.58 -4.26
CA VAL A 47 3.47 0.99 -3.03
C VAL A 47 3.03 2.06 -2.06
N TRP A 48 1.85 1.88 -1.45
CA TRP A 48 1.38 2.72 -0.34
C TRP A 48 0.45 1.98 0.61
N HIS A 49 0.43 2.39 1.87
CA HIS A 49 -0.50 1.87 2.87
C HIS A 49 -0.77 2.88 3.98
N ALA A 50 -1.71 2.54 4.88
CA ALA A 50 -2.04 3.34 6.05
C ALA A 50 -0.97 3.20 7.15
N ASP A 51 -0.92 4.17 8.06
CA ASP A 51 -0.15 4.07 9.30
C ASP A 51 -0.80 3.12 10.32
N THR A 52 -0.25 3.07 11.53
CA THR A 52 -0.74 2.23 12.64
C THR A 52 -2.09 2.68 13.19
N LEU A 53 -2.57 3.86 12.80
CA LEU A 53 -3.87 4.43 13.17
C LEU A 53 -4.90 4.34 12.03
N GLY A 54 -4.51 3.84 10.86
CA GLY A 54 -5.37 3.74 9.68
C GLY A 54 -5.42 5.02 8.82
N ASN A 55 -4.52 5.97 9.06
CA ASN A 55 -4.44 7.23 8.32
C ASN A 55 -3.42 7.18 7.18
N TYR A 56 -3.58 8.07 6.22
CA TYR A 56 -2.69 8.19 5.06
C TYR A 56 -2.08 9.57 4.98
N SER A 57 -0.78 9.64 4.70
CA SER A 57 -0.09 10.89 4.34
C SER A 57 -0.85 11.64 3.25
N TYR A 58 -0.79 12.97 3.32
CA TYR A 58 -1.61 13.97 2.60
C TYR A 58 -3.06 14.12 3.07
N PHE A 59 -3.68 13.06 3.57
CA PHE A 59 -5.04 13.09 4.11
C PHE A 59 -5.04 13.35 5.62
N ASP A 60 -4.00 12.88 6.30
CA ASP A 60 -3.60 13.29 7.64
C ASP A 60 -2.37 14.22 7.53
N LYS A 61 -2.51 15.44 8.04
CA LYS A 61 -1.47 16.49 7.96
C LYS A 61 -0.41 16.36 9.06
N SER A 62 -0.57 15.45 10.01
CA SER A 62 0.44 15.16 11.02
C SER A 62 1.59 14.31 10.48
N GLN A 63 1.36 13.59 9.37
CA GLN A 63 2.36 12.74 8.73
C GLN A 63 3.24 13.55 7.76
N SER A 64 4.48 13.09 7.57
CA SER A 64 5.37 13.65 6.55
C SER A 64 4.85 13.39 5.13
N ASP A 65 5.22 14.27 4.20
CA ASP A 65 4.90 14.09 2.79
C ASP A 65 5.45 12.75 2.28
N PHE A 66 4.58 11.97 1.64
CA PHE A 66 4.89 10.60 1.21
C PHE A 66 5.32 9.63 2.32
N ASN A 67 4.95 9.86 3.59
CA ASN A 67 5.06 8.81 4.60
C ASN A 67 4.32 7.56 4.10
N LEU A 68 4.98 6.40 4.22
CA LEU A 68 4.47 5.09 3.81
C LEU A 68 4.13 4.97 2.31
N ARG A 69 4.81 5.74 1.44
CA ARG A 69 4.60 5.74 -0.03
C ARG A 69 5.93 5.73 -0.77
N ARG A 70 6.16 4.78 -1.68
CA ARG A 70 7.36 4.75 -2.54
C ARG A 70 7.05 4.23 -3.94
N SER A 71 7.89 4.62 -4.90
CA SER A 71 7.93 4.04 -6.24
C SER A 71 9.24 3.27 -6.38
N ILE A 72 9.21 1.97 -6.65
CA ILE A 72 10.39 1.11 -6.65
C ILE A 72 10.57 0.55 -8.07
N VAL A 73 11.71 0.86 -8.69
CA VAL A 73 12.09 0.29 -9.98
C VAL A 73 12.71 -1.08 -9.75
N THR A 74 12.19 -2.13 -10.39
CA THR A 74 12.71 -3.49 -10.26
C THR A 74 14.11 -3.64 -10.84
N ASP A 75 14.89 -4.55 -10.25
CA ASP A 75 16.22 -4.91 -10.75
C ASP A 75 16.17 -5.75 -12.04
N ALA A 76 17.33 -6.23 -12.51
CA ALA A 76 17.45 -7.04 -13.72
C ALA A 76 16.71 -8.38 -13.63
N GLU A 77 16.49 -8.90 -12.42
CA GLU A 77 15.73 -10.11 -12.14
C GLU A 77 14.27 -9.80 -11.80
N GLY A 78 13.80 -8.58 -12.05
CA GLY A 78 12.43 -8.15 -11.79
C GLY A 78 12.09 -8.05 -10.31
N ARG A 79 13.08 -8.06 -9.41
CA ARG A 79 12.86 -8.08 -7.96
C ARG A 79 12.73 -6.66 -7.41
N TYR A 80 11.95 -6.56 -6.34
CA TYR A 80 11.89 -5.39 -5.48
C TYR A 80 11.77 -5.85 -4.03
N ARG A 81 12.28 -5.02 -3.11
CA ARG A 81 12.12 -5.23 -1.67
C ARG A 81 11.81 -3.93 -0.96
N PHE A 82 11.10 -4.00 0.14
CA PHE A 82 10.97 -2.85 1.00
C PHE A 82 10.82 -3.19 2.48
N ARG A 83 11.30 -2.26 3.30
CA ARG A 83 11.02 -2.19 4.74
C ARG A 83 9.94 -1.15 4.99
N SER A 84 8.98 -1.49 5.85
CA SER A 84 7.97 -0.57 6.34
C SER A 84 7.55 -0.94 7.77
N ILE A 85 6.38 -0.47 8.18
CA ILE A 85 5.65 -0.88 9.38
C ILE A 85 4.37 -1.62 8.98
N MET A 86 3.88 -2.50 9.84
CA MET A 86 2.60 -3.18 9.64
C MET A 86 1.45 -2.15 9.58
N PRO A 87 0.67 -2.08 8.49
CA PRO A 87 -0.47 -1.17 8.40
C PRO A 87 -1.60 -1.59 9.34
N SER A 88 -2.39 -0.62 9.80
CA SER A 88 -3.70 -0.90 10.38
C SER A 88 -4.79 -0.97 9.31
N GLY A 89 -5.90 -1.64 9.63
CA GLY A 89 -7.15 -1.47 8.89
C GLY A 89 -7.68 -0.05 9.02
N TYR A 90 -8.57 0.34 8.13
CA TYR A 90 -9.17 1.68 8.18
C TYR A 90 -10.65 1.67 7.81
N GLY A 91 -11.39 2.65 8.32
CA GLY A 91 -12.82 2.80 8.10
C GLY A 91 -13.20 4.04 7.31
N CYS A 92 -14.48 4.13 6.94
CA CYS A 92 -15.05 5.41 6.54
C CYS A 92 -14.90 6.43 7.68
N PRO A 93 -14.72 7.73 7.38
CA PRO A 93 -14.73 8.76 8.41
C PRO A 93 -16.00 8.66 9.27
N PRO A 94 -15.90 8.58 10.62
CA PRO A 94 -17.03 8.30 11.50
C PRO A 94 -18.23 9.23 11.31
N ASP A 95 -17.96 10.52 11.13
CA ASP A 95 -18.99 11.55 10.95
C ASP A 95 -19.37 11.78 9.48
N GLY A 96 -18.77 11.01 8.56
CA GLY A 96 -18.93 11.15 7.13
C GLY A 96 -20.29 10.64 6.63
N PRO A 97 -20.81 11.19 5.52
CA PRO A 97 -22.08 10.76 4.94
C PRO A 97 -22.09 9.27 4.55
N THR A 98 -20.93 8.73 4.14
CA THR A 98 -20.78 7.31 3.83
C THR A 98 -20.99 6.45 5.07
N GLN A 99 -20.40 6.80 6.22
CA GLN A 99 -20.58 6.04 7.45
C GLN A 99 -22.04 6.11 7.93
N LYS A 100 -22.66 7.30 7.88
CA LYS A 100 -24.09 7.48 8.21
C LYS A 100 -25.00 6.59 7.38
N LEU A 101 -24.74 6.45 6.07
CA LEU A 101 -25.50 5.54 5.22
C LEU A 101 -25.26 4.07 5.59
N LEU A 102 -24.01 3.68 5.87
CA LEU A 102 -23.69 2.31 6.26
C LEU A 102 -24.35 1.92 7.58
N ASP A 103 -24.41 2.83 8.55
CA ASP A 103 -25.10 2.62 9.82
C ASP A 103 -26.61 2.37 9.61
N GLN A 104 -27.26 3.16 8.73
CA GLN A 104 -28.66 2.94 8.37
C GLN A 104 -28.92 1.58 7.70
N LEU A 105 -27.90 1.01 7.05
CA LEU A 105 -27.95 -0.31 6.43
C LEU A 105 -27.49 -1.45 7.36
N GLY A 106 -27.12 -1.15 8.60
CA GLY A 106 -26.57 -2.14 9.55
C GLY A 106 -25.22 -2.72 9.11
N ARG A 107 -24.41 -1.95 8.36
CA ARG A 107 -23.11 -2.37 7.83
C ARG A 107 -21.97 -1.58 8.46
N HIS A 108 -20.79 -2.18 8.59
CA HIS A 108 -19.58 -1.45 8.97
C HIS A 108 -18.87 -0.87 7.74
N GLY A 109 -18.19 0.26 7.91
CA GLY A 109 -17.35 0.89 6.89
C GLY A 109 -15.88 0.49 6.92
N GLN A 110 -15.55 -0.55 7.70
CA GLN A 110 -14.19 -0.96 8.01
C GLN A 110 -13.58 -1.86 6.92
N ARG A 111 -12.29 -1.67 6.67
CA ARG A 111 -11.47 -2.43 5.74
C ARG A 111 -10.32 -3.08 6.52
N PRO A 112 -9.96 -4.34 6.22
CA PRO A 112 -8.84 -4.99 6.87
C PRO A 112 -7.51 -4.30 6.51
N ALA A 113 -6.47 -4.50 7.31
CA ALA A 113 -5.12 -4.05 7.01
C ALA A 113 -4.67 -4.52 5.61
N HIS A 114 -4.13 -3.61 4.81
CA HIS A 114 -3.71 -3.91 3.44
C HIS A 114 -2.65 -2.95 2.91
N ILE A 115 -1.95 -3.41 1.88
CA ILE A 115 -0.92 -2.68 1.14
C ILE A 115 -1.37 -2.56 -0.31
N HIS A 116 -1.37 -1.35 -0.83
CA HIS A 116 -1.73 -1.08 -2.21
C HIS A 116 -0.52 -1.16 -3.14
N PHE A 117 -0.79 -1.61 -4.37
CA PHE A 117 0.18 -1.68 -5.45
C PHE A 117 -0.40 -1.14 -6.75
N PHE A 118 0.36 -0.27 -7.41
CA PHE A 118 0.35 -0.18 -8.88
C PHE A 118 1.66 -0.75 -9.41
N VAL A 119 1.57 -1.62 -10.42
CA VAL A 119 2.75 -2.18 -11.10
C VAL A 119 2.61 -1.88 -12.59
N SER A 120 3.61 -1.22 -13.17
CA SER A 120 3.62 -0.83 -14.58
C SER A 120 4.97 -1.07 -15.23
N ALA A 121 4.97 -1.39 -16.52
CA ALA A 121 6.18 -1.54 -17.33
C ALA A 121 5.85 -1.26 -18.81
N PRO A 122 6.80 -0.74 -19.61
CA PRO A 122 6.58 -0.52 -21.04
C PRO A 122 6.14 -1.80 -21.76
N GLY A 123 5.07 -1.73 -22.55
CA GLY A 123 4.53 -2.90 -23.27
C GLY A 123 3.64 -3.82 -22.43
N PHE A 124 3.47 -3.56 -21.14
CA PHE A 124 2.59 -4.33 -20.25
C PHE A 124 1.36 -3.54 -19.84
N ARG A 125 0.28 -4.25 -19.54
CA ARG A 125 -0.89 -3.66 -18.89
C ARG A 125 -0.58 -3.40 -17.42
N THR A 126 -0.89 -2.20 -16.93
CA THR A 126 -0.77 -1.86 -15.50
C THR A 126 -1.63 -2.78 -14.64
N LEU A 127 -1.04 -3.33 -13.58
CA LEU A 127 -1.73 -4.05 -12.53
C LEU A 127 -2.03 -3.09 -11.38
N THR A 128 -3.28 -3.02 -10.96
CA THR A 128 -3.71 -2.39 -9.71
C THR A 128 -4.20 -3.49 -8.78
N THR A 129 -3.58 -3.62 -7.60
CA THR A 129 -3.97 -4.66 -6.65
C THR A 129 -3.74 -4.22 -5.20
N GLN A 130 -4.17 -5.08 -4.27
CA GLN A 130 -3.93 -4.93 -2.84
C GLN A 130 -3.56 -6.28 -2.24
N ILE A 131 -2.61 -6.28 -1.31
CA ILE A 131 -2.30 -7.44 -0.47
C ILE A 131 -2.97 -7.21 0.88
N ILE A 132 -3.82 -8.15 1.30
CA ILE A 132 -4.50 -8.13 2.60
C ILE A 132 -3.65 -8.90 3.61
N ILE A 133 -3.55 -8.40 4.85
CA ILE A 133 -2.76 -9.03 5.91
C ILE A 133 -3.62 -10.04 6.67
N GLN A 134 -3.26 -11.33 6.63
CA GLN A 134 -3.99 -12.40 7.32
C GLN A 134 -4.14 -12.14 8.83
N GLY A 135 -5.27 -12.55 9.39
CA GLY A 135 -5.57 -12.43 10.83
C GLY A 135 -6.27 -11.13 11.22
N ASP A 136 -6.52 -10.22 10.28
CA ASP A 136 -7.35 -9.04 10.52
C ASP A 136 -8.83 -9.43 10.74
N LYS A 137 -9.46 -8.83 11.74
CA LYS A 137 -10.85 -9.10 12.16
C LYS A 137 -11.91 -8.86 11.09
N TYR A 138 -11.59 -8.11 10.02
CA TYR A 138 -12.50 -7.82 8.91
C TYR A 138 -12.25 -8.68 7.67
N ILE A 139 -11.39 -9.70 7.78
CA ILE A 139 -11.24 -10.72 6.74
C ILE A 139 -12.33 -11.77 6.93
N TYR A 140 -12.95 -12.15 5.81
CA TYR A 140 -13.83 -13.31 5.76
C TYR A 140 -12.96 -14.55 5.49
N GLU A 141 -13.01 -15.53 6.39
CA GLU A 141 -12.40 -16.85 6.21
C GLU A 141 -13.39 -17.85 5.61
#